data_AF-A0A059ECC4-F1
#
_entry.id   AF-A0A059ECC4-F1
#
_cell.length_a   1.000
_cell.length_b   1.000
_cell.length_c   1.000
_cell.angle_alpha   90.00
_cell.angle_beta   90.00
_cell.angle_gamma   90.00
#
_symmetry.space_group_name_H-M   'P 1'
#
loop_
_entity.id
_entity.type
_entity.pdbx_description
1 polymer ?
#
loop_
_entity_poly.entity_id
_entity_poly.type
_entity_poly.pdbx_seq_one_letter_code
_entity_poly.pdbx_strand_id
1 'polypeptide(L)'
;MSLSYGRGAFLSLAGMGLALCVACSAEQPYEPEATEAAAPPPVEAVEDASPVSDTEAHDDHDDHAEHDAHADHDDDHDAHEEHGDDDAHDHHEDEHAGGEAHVHGAAELAVTQENNFVTISIDAPLANFGLSEKTKKKSSDLEKYAEGLTELMGNAGCDLVERSADLRRSGDHAAMTLSIVWDCRRPSQLDGLMFTGFETYDAFETVEAVYLGEAGETASAVLTPESPFLPFGS
;
A
#
# COMPACT_ATOMS: atom_id res chain seq x y z
N MET A 1 54.50 55.75 29.32
CA MET A 1 55.82 55.63 28.65
C MET A 1 55.60 55.07 27.25
N SER A 2 56.17 55.76 26.27
CA SER A 2 56.10 55.48 24.84
C SER A 2 56.92 54.25 24.47
N LEU A 3 56.46 53.51 23.45
CA LEU A 3 57.32 52.97 22.39
C LEU A 3 56.50 52.92 21.10
N SER A 4 57.11 53.46 20.06
CA SER A 4 56.54 53.76 18.76
C SER A 4 57.36 53.07 17.67
N TYR A 5 56.75 53.01 16.48
CA TYR A 5 57.30 52.77 15.14
C TYR A 5 57.48 51.33 14.65
N GLY A 6 56.75 51.05 13.57
CA GLY A 6 57.02 50.03 12.57
C GLY A 6 56.14 50.27 11.34
N ARG A 7 56.61 51.16 10.45
CA ARG A 7 55.97 51.49 9.16
C ARG A 7 56.10 50.30 8.18
N GLY A 8 55.04 50.01 7.44
CA GLY A 8 55.07 49.19 6.24
C GLY A 8 53.94 49.61 5.30
N ALA A 9 54.31 50.24 4.19
CA ALA A 9 53.40 50.92 3.27
C ALA A 9 52.77 49.97 2.24
N PHE A 10 51.52 50.27 1.92
CA PHE A 10 50.87 50.26 0.60
C PHE A 10 51.46 49.37 -0.51
N LEU A 11 50.64 48.41 -0.95
CA LEU A 11 50.38 48.24 -2.38
C LEU A 11 48.88 47.96 -2.57
N SER A 12 48.29 48.82 -3.38
CA SER A 12 46.91 48.85 -3.84
C SER A 12 46.82 48.16 -5.22
N LEU A 13 45.59 47.94 -5.68
CA LEU A 13 45.15 47.39 -7.00
C LEU A 13 45.09 45.85 -7.01
N ALA A 14 44.03 45.17 -7.45
CA ALA A 14 42.74 45.52 -8.03
C ALA A 14 41.88 44.24 -7.85
N GLY A 15 40.60 44.27 -7.52
CA GLY A 15 39.55 44.76 -8.41
C GLY A 15 39.25 43.74 -9.52
N MET A 16 38.51 42.68 -9.21
CA MET A 16 37.48 42.16 -10.12
C MET A 16 36.55 41.22 -9.36
N GLY A 17 35.40 41.77 -8.96
CA GLY A 17 34.25 40.97 -8.54
C GLY A 17 33.80 40.11 -9.71
N LEU A 18 33.74 38.81 -9.50
CA LEU A 18 33.02 37.94 -10.42
C LEU A 18 31.54 38.11 -10.13
N ALA A 19 30.86 38.73 -11.09
CA ALA A 19 29.44 38.99 -11.08
C ALA A 19 28.65 37.67 -10.96
N LEU A 20 27.63 37.71 -10.11
CA LEU A 20 26.52 36.78 -10.09
C LEU A 20 25.89 36.72 -11.49
N CYS A 21 26.02 35.58 -12.17
CA CYS A 21 25.12 35.25 -13.28
C CYS A 21 23.81 34.74 -12.68
N VAL A 22 22.97 35.68 -12.23
CA VAL A 22 21.53 35.48 -12.19
C VAL A 22 21.08 35.44 -13.65
N ALA A 23 21.00 34.24 -14.22
CA ALA A 23 20.29 34.05 -15.47
C ALA A 23 18.80 34.06 -15.14
N CYS A 24 18.19 35.25 -15.25
CA CYS A 24 16.76 35.39 -15.43
C CYS A 24 16.39 34.67 -16.73
N SER A 25 15.79 33.48 -16.62
CA SER A 25 15.03 32.93 -17.75
C SER A 25 13.86 33.87 -17.99
N ALA A 26 13.93 34.55 -19.13
CA ALA A 26 12.86 35.38 -19.63
C ALA A 26 11.61 34.52 -19.83
N GLU A 27 10.59 34.81 -19.02
CA GLU A 27 9.22 34.36 -19.19
C GLU A 27 8.74 34.84 -20.57
N GLN A 28 8.54 33.92 -21.51
CA GLN A 28 7.70 34.23 -22.66
C GLN A 28 6.25 34.28 -22.17
N PRO A 29 5.49 35.36 -22.44
CA PRO A 29 4.05 35.34 -22.21
C PRO A 29 3.44 34.26 -23.09
N TYR A 30 2.97 33.18 -22.49
CA TYR A 30 2.08 32.24 -23.15
C TYR A 30 0.74 32.96 -23.37
N GLU A 31 0.42 33.28 -24.63
CA GLU A 31 -0.94 33.61 -25.01
C GLU A 31 -1.76 32.30 -24.97
N PRO A 32 -2.78 32.18 -24.10
CA PRO A 32 -3.67 31.04 -24.18
C PRO A 32 -4.51 31.19 -25.44
N GLU A 33 -4.37 30.24 -26.35
CA GLU A 33 -5.33 30.04 -27.43
C GLU A 33 -6.70 29.81 -26.78
N ALA A 34 -7.67 30.67 -27.09
CA ALA A 34 -9.03 30.53 -26.61
C ALA A 34 -9.66 29.29 -27.26
N THR A 35 -9.57 28.15 -26.58
CA THR A 35 -10.42 27.00 -26.89
C THR A 35 -11.86 27.39 -26.64
N GLU A 36 -12.56 27.65 -27.74
CA GLU A 36 -14.00 27.81 -27.85
C GLU A 36 -14.69 26.69 -27.06
N ALA A 37 -15.48 27.08 -26.07
CA ALA A 37 -16.27 26.17 -25.26
C ALA A 37 -17.27 25.44 -26.15
N ALA A 38 -17.05 24.14 -26.37
CA ALA A 38 -18.06 23.27 -26.95
C ALA A 38 -19.26 23.21 -25.99
N ALA A 39 -20.43 23.54 -26.53
CA ALA A 39 -21.69 23.51 -25.80
C ALA A 39 -21.98 22.12 -25.21
N PRO A 40 -22.63 22.02 -24.03
CA PRO A 40 -23.05 20.75 -23.48
C PRO A 40 -24.11 20.10 -24.40
N PRO A 41 -24.09 18.76 -24.58
CA PRO A 41 -25.20 18.07 -25.23
C PRO A 41 -26.47 18.19 -24.35
N PRO A 42 -27.67 18.20 -24.96
CA PRO A 42 -28.92 18.28 -24.23
C PRO A 42 -29.13 17.03 -23.37
N VAL A 43 -29.61 17.27 -22.15
CA VAL A 43 -30.11 16.27 -21.21
C VAL A 43 -31.38 15.62 -21.78
N GLU A 44 -31.27 14.36 -22.19
CA GLU A 44 -32.46 13.54 -22.46
C GLU A 44 -32.90 12.88 -21.15
N ALA A 45 -34.03 13.37 -20.65
CA ALA A 45 -34.81 12.70 -19.63
C ALA A 45 -35.43 11.44 -20.23
N VAL A 46 -35.24 10.29 -19.57
CA VAL A 46 -36.13 9.14 -19.74
C VAL A 46 -36.74 8.80 -18.40
N GLU A 47 -38.04 9.01 -18.35
CA GLU A 47 -38.94 8.63 -17.27
C GLU A 47 -39.19 7.10 -17.27
N ASP A 48 -39.34 6.59 -16.05
CA ASP A 48 -40.32 5.60 -15.60
C ASP A 48 -40.50 4.27 -16.36
N ALA A 49 -40.14 3.18 -15.68
CA ALA A 49 -41.05 2.06 -15.47
C ALA A 49 -40.55 1.17 -14.32
N SER A 50 -41.31 1.12 -13.23
CA SER A 50 -41.21 0.07 -12.19
C SER A 50 -42.01 -1.20 -12.62
N PRO A 51 -42.27 -2.19 -11.75
CA PRO A 51 -41.60 -3.49 -11.71
C PRO A 51 -42.54 -4.67 -11.99
N VAL A 52 -42.01 -5.88 -12.27
CA VAL A 52 -42.63 -7.22 -12.15
C VAL A 52 -41.56 -8.25 -12.61
N SER A 53 -41.38 -9.48 -12.12
CA SER A 53 -42.29 -10.46 -11.50
C SER A 53 -41.52 -11.47 -10.63
N ASP A 54 -42.25 -12.02 -9.66
CA ASP A 54 -42.01 -13.27 -8.92
C ASP A 54 -41.56 -14.46 -9.77
N THR A 55 -40.71 -15.32 -9.18
CA THR A 55 -40.66 -16.80 -9.28
C THR A 55 -39.41 -17.27 -8.55
N GLU A 56 -39.29 -18.38 -7.83
CA GLU A 56 -40.19 -19.30 -7.13
C GLU A 56 -39.30 -19.96 -6.05
N ALA A 57 -39.94 -20.44 -4.99
CA ALA A 57 -39.32 -21.26 -3.96
C ALA A 57 -38.96 -22.66 -4.48
N HIS A 58 -37.80 -23.16 -4.08
CA HIS A 58 -37.44 -24.58 -3.97
C HIS A 58 -36.64 -24.68 -2.66
N ASP A 59 -37.19 -25.16 -1.54
CA ASP A 59 -37.66 -26.51 -1.19
C ASP A 59 -36.49 -27.52 -1.15
N ASP A 60 -36.06 -27.74 0.10
CA ASP A 60 -35.64 -28.98 0.76
C ASP A 60 -34.41 -29.82 0.33
N HIS A 61 -33.88 -30.50 1.36
CA HIS A 61 -32.83 -31.54 1.44
C HIS A 61 -31.41 -31.06 1.83
N ASP A 62 -30.71 -31.62 2.82
CA ASP A 62 -30.92 -32.82 3.62
C ASP A 62 -30.12 -32.70 4.94
N ASP A 63 -30.70 -33.24 6.01
CA ASP A 63 -30.04 -33.53 7.29
C ASP A 63 -28.92 -34.56 7.10
N HIS A 64 -27.70 -34.25 7.53
CA HIS A 64 -26.66 -35.26 7.81
C HIS A 64 -26.04 -35.05 9.19
N ALA A 65 -26.73 -35.64 10.15
CA ALA A 65 -26.21 -36.56 11.16
C ALA A 65 -24.76 -36.32 11.64
N GLU A 66 -24.68 -35.77 12.85
CA GLU A 66 -23.95 -36.32 14.01
C GLU A 66 -23.06 -37.54 13.70
N HIS A 67 -21.74 -37.35 13.81
CA HIS A 67 -20.82 -38.48 13.98
C HIS A 67 -20.14 -38.40 15.34
N ASP A 68 -20.58 -39.33 16.16
CA ASP A 68 -20.12 -39.74 17.48
C ASP A 68 -18.62 -40.09 17.52
N ALA A 69 -18.00 -39.67 18.62
CA ALA A 69 -17.05 -40.40 19.46
C ALA A 69 -16.07 -41.42 18.83
N HIS A 70 -14.79 -41.03 18.81
CA HIS A 70 -13.67 -41.92 19.08
C HIS A 70 -12.89 -41.30 20.26
N ALA A 71 -13.10 -41.73 21.51
CA ALA A 71 -12.72 -43.00 22.13
C ALA A 71 -11.20 -43.19 22.16
N ASP A 72 -10.71 -43.27 23.39
CA ASP A 72 -9.34 -43.19 23.86
C ASP A 72 -8.42 -44.30 23.31
N HIS A 73 -7.15 -43.94 23.07
CA HIS A 73 -6.03 -44.89 23.13
C HIS A 73 -4.88 -44.25 23.91
N ASP A 74 -4.83 -44.64 25.19
CA ASP A 74 -3.60 -44.72 25.98
C ASP A 74 -2.73 -45.85 25.42
N ASP A 75 -1.49 -45.55 25.08
CA ASP A 75 -0.40 -46.54 25.08
C ASP A 75 0.85 -45.87 25.67
N ASP A 76 1.02 -46.12 26.97
CA ASP A 76 2.27 -46.00 27.71
C ASP A 76 3.27 -47.04 27.20
N HIS A 77 4.43 -46.62 26.69
CA HIS A 77 5.63 -47.45 26.64
C HIS A 77 6.89 -46.62 26.95
N ASP A 78 7.32 -46.73 28.20
CA ASP A 78 8.62 -46.30 28.71
C ASP A 78 9.80 -47.10 28.12
N ALA A 79 10.87 -46.34 27.86
CA ALA A 79 12.30 -46.64 28.00
C ALA A 79 13.00 -47.68 27.11
N HIS A 80 13.85 -47.16 26.20
CA HIS A 80 15.17 -47.74 25.90
C HIS A 80 16.22 -46.63 25.73
N GLU A 81 17.23 -46.66 26.60
CA GLU A 81 18.46 -45.85 26.53
C GLU A 81 19.45 -46.39 25.49
N GLU A 82 20.06 -45.43 24.79
CA GLU A 82 21.43 -45.31 24.25
C GLU A 82 22.09 -46.37 23.35
N HIS A 83 22.30 -45.97 22.09
CA HIS A 83 23.54 -46.08 21.28
C HIS A 83 23.48 -44.88 20.29
N GLY A 84 24.48 -44.03 20.04
CA GLY A 84 25.91 -44.24 19.86
C GLY A 84 26.27 -44.05 18.37
N ASP A 85 27.02 -42.99 18.07
CA ASP A 85 27.71 -42.63 16.81
C ASP A 85 26.96 -41.88 15.68
N ASP A 86 27.33 -40.60 15.58
CA ASP A 86 27.86 -39.91 14.39
C ASP A 86 27.25 -40.22 13.01
N ASP A 87 26.26 -39.41 12.62
CA ASP A 87 26.19 -38.90 11.25
C ASP A 87 25.86 -37.40 11.30
N ALA A 88 26.92 -36.61 11.10
CA ALA A 88 26.84 -35.19 10.81
C ALA A 88 26.15 -35.00 9.45
N HIS A 89 24.82 -35.07 9.45
CA HIS A 89 24.04 -34.42 8.41
C HIS A 89 24.02 -32.94 8.72
N ASP A 90 24.88 -32.23 8.00
CA ASP A 90 24.80 -30.80 7.71
C ASP A 90 23.41 -30.57 7.09
N HIS A 91 22.40 -30.49 7.96
CA HIS A 91 21.11 -29.95 7.63
C HIS A 91 21.42 -28.49 7.36
N HIS A 92 21.55 -28.17 6.07
CA HIS A 92 21.34 -26.84 5.57
C HIS A 92 20.20 -26.25 6.39
N GLU A 93 20.57 -25.26 7.21
CA GLU A 93 19.62 -24.34 7.78
C GLU A 93 19.02 -23.64 6.56
N ASP A 94 17.98 -24.26 6.01
CA ASP A 94 16.91 -23.52 5.40
C ASP A 94 16.40 -22.66 6.55
N GLU A 95 17.02 -21.48 6.70
CA GLU A 95 16.43 -20.32 7.31
C GLU A 95 15.14 -20.09 6.54
N HIS A 96 14.11 -20.84 6.92
CA HIS A 96 12.73 -20.51 6.67
C HIS A 96 12.49 -19.26 7.50
N ALA A 97 12.96 -18.11 7.00
CA ALA A 97 12.33 -16.83 7.28
C ALA A 97 10.83 -17.08 7.13
N GLY A 98 10.12 -16.92 8.24
CA GLY A 98 8.91 -17.66 8.58
C GLY A 98 7.96 -17.87 7.41
N GLY A 99 7.50 -19.12 7.26
CA GLY A 99 6.28 -19.39 6.51
C GLY A 99 5.17 -18.57 7.12
N GLU A 100 4.90 -17.43 6.50
CA GLU A 100 4.13 -16.33 7.05
C GLU A 100 2.70 -16.83 7.29
N ALA A 101 2.34 -17.00 8.56
CA ALA A 101 0.99 -17.35 8.96
C ALA A 101 0.13 -16.10 8.76
N HIS A 102 -0.37 -15.92 7.54
CA HIS A 102 -1.27 -14.82 7.25
C HIS A 102 -2.62 -15.08 7.90
N VAL A 103 -3.09 -14.13 8.69
CA VAL A 103 -4.43 -14.17 9.31
C VAL A 103 -5.43 -13.67 8.27
N HIS A 104 -6.38 -14.53 7.87
CA HIS A 104 -7.50 -14.09 7.03
C HIS A 104 -8.23 -12.94 7.72
N GLY A 105 -8.66 -11.92 6.98
CA GLY A 105 -9.22 -10.71 7.58
C GLY A 105 -8.21 -9.61 7.83
N ALA A 106 -6.94 -9.95 8.06
CA ALA A 106 -5.90 -8.97 8.35
C ALA A 106 -5.10 -8.61 7.09
N ALA A 107 -4.59 -7.39 7.03
CA ALA A 107 -3.65 -6.93 6.02
C ALA A 107 -2.68 -5.91 6.61
N GLU A 108 -1.54 -5.75 5.95
CA GLU A 108 -0.57 -4.70 6.23
C GLU A 108 -0.63 -3.64 5.12
N LEU A 109 -0.57 -2.37 5.51
CA LEU A 109 -0.56 -1.25 4.59
C LEU A 109 0.58 -0.29 4.95
N ALA A 110 1.45 0.00 3.99
CA ALA A 110 2.50 0.99 4.13
C ALA A 110 2.33 2.10 3.10
N VAL A 111 2.34 3.35 3.56
CA VAL A 111 2.40 4.52 2.71
C VAL A 111 3.75 5.21 2.91
N THR A 112 4.45 5.47 1.82
CA THR A 112 5.72 6.21 1.82
C THR A 112 5.59 7.42 0.92
N GLN A 113 6.05 8.57 1.40
CA GLN A 113 6.17 9.79 0.59
C GLN A 113 7.65 10.10 0.37
N GLU A 114 8.05 10.17 -0.91
CA GLU A 114 9.40 10.57 -1.32
C GLU A 114 9.31 11.58 -2.46
N ASN A 115 9.77 12.82 -2.22
CA ASN A 115 9.56 13.95 -3.13
C ASN A 115 8.06 14.10 -3.44
N ASN A 116 7.70 14.05 -4.72
CA ASN A 116 6.33 14.10 -5.21
C ASN A 116 5.65 12.74 -5.26
N PHE A 117 6.39 11.64 -5.05
CA PHE A 117 5.83 10.30 -5.19
C PHE A 117 5.27 9.81 -3.86
N VAL A 118 4.05 9.27 -3.93
CA VAL A 118 3.44 8.51 -2.84
C VAL A 118 3.30 7.07 -3.30
N THR A 119 3.95 6.16 -2.58
CA THR A 119 3.85 4.72 -2.82
C THR A 119 3.04 4.09 -1.70
N ILE A 120 1.96 3.41 -2.08
CA ILE A 120 1.11 2.63 -1.19
C ILE A 120 1.40 1.15 -1.48
N SER A 121 1.75 0.39 -0.45
CA SER A 121 1.94 -1.06 -0.50
C SER A 121 0.91 -1.72 0.41
N ILE A 122 0.23 -2.75 -0.09
CA ILE A 122 -0.77 -3.51 0.67
C ILE A 122 -0.41 -4.98 0.54
N ASP A 123 -0.18 -5.65 1.66
CA ASP A 123 0.07 -7.09 1.71
C ASP A 123 -1.06 -7.78 2.46
N ALA A 124 -1.70 -8.75 1.81
CA ALA A 124 -2.83 -9.46 2.40
C ALA A 124 -2.98 -10.88 1.84
N PRO A 125 -3.55 -11.83 2.61
CA PRO A 125 -3.92 -13.15 2.12
C PRO A 125 -4.87 -13.06 0.93
N LEU A 126 -4.79 -14.04 0.02
CA LEU A 126 -5.67 -14.10 -1.15
C LEU A 126 -7.16 -14.18 -0.79
N ALA A 127 -7.48 -14.83 0.33
CA ALA A 127 -8.82 -14.91 0.87
C ALA A 127 -9.47 -13.51 1.06
N ASN A 128 -8.70 -12.49 1.46
CA ASN A 128 -9.22 -11.13 1.66
C ASN A 128 -9.75 -10.52 0.35
N PHE A 129 -9.22 -10.95 -0.80
CA PHE A 129 -9.66 -10.49 -2.13
C PHE A 129 -10.68 -11.43 -2.78
N GLY A 130 -11.22 -12.41 -2.04
CA GLY A 130 -12.10 -13.45 -2.58
C GLY A 130 -11.39 -14.39 -3.56
N LEU A 131 -10.07 -14.52 -3.46
CA LEU A 131 -9.27 -15.39 -4.31
C LEU A 131 -8.93 -16.70 -3.59
N SER A 132 -8.82 -17.78 -4.37
CA SER A 132 -8.31 -19.05 -3.86
C SER A 132 -6.78 -19.00 -3.71
N GLU A 133 -6.26 -19.57 -2.63
CA GLU A 133 -4.83 -19.83 -2.40
C GLU A 133 -4.15 -20.54 -3.57
N LYS A 134 -4.91 -21.36 -4.31
CA LYS A 134 -4.45 -22.14 -5.47
C LYS A 134 -4.58 -21.38 -6.79
N THR A 135 -4.80 -20.07 -6.76
CA THR A 135 -4.95 -19.24 -7.96
C THR A 135 -3.75 -19.43 -8.89
N LYS A 136 -4.03 -19.52 -10.19
CA LYS A 136 -3.01 -19.58 -11.26
C LYS A 136 -2.96 -18.30 -12.08
N LYS A 137 -3.64 -17.24 -11.60
CA LYS A 137 -3.62 -15.91 -12.22
C LYS A 137 -2.18 -15.38 -12.24
N LYS A 138 -1.84 -14.64 -13.29
CA LYS A 138 -0.57 -13.93 -13.37
C LYS A 138 -0.67 -12.60 -12.62
N SER A 139 0.47 -12.06 -12.20
CA SER A 139 0.59 -10.73 -11.56
C SER A 139 -0.20 -9.64 -12.31
N SER A 140 -0.05 -9.56 -13.64
CA SER A 140 -0.77 -8.57 -14.46
C SER A 140 -2.30 -8.69 -14.39
N ASP A 141 -2.83 -9.89 -14.16
CA ASP A 141 -4.29 -10.10 -14.04
C ASP A 141 -4.82 -9.69 -12.65
N LEU A 142 -3.91 -9.42 -11.71
CA LEU A 142 -4.18 -9.10 -10.32
C LEU A 142 -4.02 -7.62 -10.00
N GLU A 143 -3.36 -6.83 -10.86
CA GLU A 143 -3.22 -5.37 -10.70
C GLU A 143 -4.56 -4.67 -10.52
N LYS A 144 -5.62 -5.19 -11.15
CA LYS A 144 -6.98 -4.68 -11.01
C LYS A 144 -7.53 -4.70 -9.58
N TYR A 145 -6.98 -5.54 -8.69
CA TYR A 145 -7.41 -5.59 -7.28
C TYR A 145 -6.94 -4.36 -6.49
N ALA A 146 -5.96 -3.62 -7.01
CA ALA A 146 -5.53 -2.34 -6.45
C ALA A 146 -6.40 -1.16 -6.91
N GLU A 147 -7.30 -1.36 -7.89
CA GLU A 147 -8.21 -0.31 -8.33
C GLU A 147 -9.27 -0.04 -7.26
N GLY A 148 -9.37 1.23 -6.84
CA GLY A 148 -10.36 1.65 -5.86
C GLY A 148 -10.16 1.08 -4.46
N LEU A 149 -8.99 0.51 -4.15
CA LEU A 149 -8.68 -0.07 -2.83
C LEU A 149 -8.28 0.99 -1.80
N THR A 150 -7.79 2.13 -2.29
CA THR A 150 -7.37 3.26 -1.47
C THR A 150 -7.66 4.58 -2.17
N GLU A 151 -7.91 5.63 -1.39
CA GLU A 151 -8.05 7.00 -1.85
C GLU A 151 -7.13 7.93 -1.05
N LEU A 152 -6.34 8.75 -1.75
CA LEU A 152 -5.52 9.79 -1.12
C LEU A 152 -6.39 11.01 -0.83
N MET A 153 -6.43 11.42 0.44
CA MET A 153 -7.25 12.53 0.90
C MET A 153 -6.44 13.84 0.90
N GLY A 154 -7.11 14.95 0.62
CA GLY A 154 -6.53 16.30 0.61
C GLY A 154 -6.44 16.92 -0.78
N ASN A 155 -5.72 18.03 -0.88
CA ASN A 155 -5.62 18.81 -2.13
C ASN A 155 -4.20 18.75 -2.72
N ALA A 156 -3.58 17.57 -2.70
CA ALA A 156 -2.25 17.34 -3.22
C ALA A 156 -2.20 17.25 -4.76
N GLY A 157 -3.35 17.03 -5.40
CA GLY A 157 -3.50 16.96 -6.85
C GLY A 157 -2.66 15.84 -7.47
N CYS A 158 -2.88 14.61 -6.97
CA CYS A 158 -2.14 13.41 -7.33
C CYS A 158 -2.70 12.73 -8.58
N ASP A 159 -1.81 12.31 -9.46
CA ASP A 159 -2.10 11.53 -10.66
C ASP A 159 -1.57 10.11 -10.50
N LEU A 160 -2.35 9.10 -10.88
CA LEU A 160 -1.91 7.71 -10.82
C LEU A 160 -0.78 7.48 -11.83
N VAL A 161 0.32 6.89 -11.37
CA VAL A 161 1.48 6.54 -12.21
C VAL A 161 1.43 5.06 -12.59
N GLU A 162 1.32 4.19 -11.59
CA GLU A 162 1.45 2.76 -11.78
C GLU A 162 0.63 1.98 -10.74
N ARG A 163 0.19 0.79 -11.14
CA ARG A 163 -0.25 -0.27 -10.25
C ARG A 163 0.52 -1.54 -10.60
N SER A 164 0.94 -2.27 -9.59
CA SER A 164 1.53 -3.59 -9.76
C SER A 164 1.00 -4.56 -8.70
N ALA A 165 1.11 -5.84 -8.99
CA ALA A 165 0.76 -6.91 -8.07
C ALA A 165 1.83 -7.99 -8.09
N ASP A 166 2.13 -8.56 -6.93
CA ASP A 166 2.99 -9.74 -6.78
C ASP A 166 2.28 -10.82 -5.97
N LEU A 167 2.65 -12.07 -6.20
CA LEU A 167 2.12 -13.23 -5.48
C LEU A 167 3.23 -13.98 -4.79
N ARG A 168 3.18 -13.98 -3.45
CA ARG A 168 4.05 -14.78 -2.61
C ARG A 168 3.33 -16.07 -2.22
N ARG A 169 4.05 -17.19 -2.15
CA ARG A 169 3.50 -18.50 -1.76
C ARG A 169 4.39 -19.16 -0.73
N SER A 170 3.77 -19.71 0.30
CA SER A 170 4.40 -20.47 1.36
C SER A 170 3.56 -21.72 1.65
N GLY A 171 4.04 -22.89 1.22
CA GLY A 171 3.27 -24.13 1.30
C GLY A 171 1.94 -24.02 0.55
N ASP A 172 0.83 -24.27 1.27
CA ASP A 172 -0.53 -24.16 0.76
C ASP A 172 -1.16 -22.76 0.93
N HIS A 173 -0.40 -21.78 1.44
CA HIS A 173 -0.83 -20.40 1.65
C HIS A 173 -0.21 -19.45 0.62
N ALA A 174 -0.93 -18.39 0.30
CA ALA A 174 -0.53 -17.34 -0.62
C ALA A 174 -1.00 -15.96 -0.16
N ALA A 175 -0.13 -14.98 -0.34
CA ALA A 175 -0.44 -13.57 -0.14
C ALA A 175 -0.20 -12.81 -1.43
N MET A 176 -0.94 -11.71 -1.57
CA MET A 176 -0.76 -10.77 -2.65
C MET A 176 -0.26 -9.45 -2.09
N THR A 177 0.83 -8.97 -2.67
CA THR A 177 1.32 -7.62 -2.44
C THR A 177 0.87 -6.74 -3.60
N LEU A 178 0.11 -5.69 -3.31
CA LEU A 178 -0.30 -4.67 -4.27
C LEU A 178 0.53 -3.41 -4.05
N SER A 179 1.02 -2.79 -5.11
CA SER A 179 1.70 -1.50 -5.05
C SER A 179 1.01 -0.48 -5.96
N ILE A 180 0.76 0.71 -5.42
CA ILE A 180 0.10 1.83 -6.10
C ILE A 180 1.01 3.05 -5.96
N VAL A 181 1.41 3.62 -7.10
CA VAL A 181 2.29 4.79 -7.14
C VAL A 181 1.52 5.99 -7.68
N TRP A 182 1.60 7.10 -6.96
CA TRP A 182 0.99 8.38 -7.32
C TRP A 182 2.07 9.46 -7.46
N ASP A 183 1.91 10.35 -8.43
CA ASP A 183 2.69 11.59 -8.55
C ASP A 183 1.83 12.76 -8.10
N CYS A 184 2.19 13.34 -6.96
CA CYS A 184 1.48 14.42 -6.30
C CYS A 184 2.21 15.75 -6.54
N ARG A 185 1.48 16.74 -7.08
CA ARG A 185 2.02 18.09 -7.31
C ARG A 185 2.32 18.84 -6.01
N ARG A 186 1.58 18.56 -4.94
CA ARG A 186 1.67 19.22 -3.62
C ARG A 186 1.55 18.18 -2.50
N PRO A 187 2.53 17.28 -2.33
CA PRO A 187 2.45 16.17 -1.38
C PRO A 187 2.24 16.64 0.07
N SER A 188 2.74 17.83 0.44
CA SER A 188 2.49 18.46 1.75
C SER A 188 1.04 18.89 2.01
N GLN A 189 0.13 18.71 1.05
CA GLN A 189 -1.31 18.94 1.21
C GLN A 189 -2.13 17.65 1.22
N LEU A 190 -1.47 16.52 1.51
CA LEU A 190 -2.16 15.27 1.83
C LEU A 190 -2.64 15.34 3.28
N ASP A 191 -3.90 15.00 3.49
CA ASP A 191 -4.51 14.90 4.82
C ASP A 191 -4.40 13.47 5.38
N GLY A 192 -4.31 12.47 4.49
CA GLY A 192 -4.27 11.06 4.86
C GLY A 192 -4.62 10.12 3.74
N LEU A 193 -4.86 8.86 4.10
CA LEU A 193 -5.33 7.80 3.21
C LEU A 193 -6.64 7.22 3.73
N MET A 194 -7.62 7.10 2.86
CA MET A 194 -8.80 6.28 3.09
C MET A 194 -8.55 4.87 2.54
N PHE A 195 -8.74 3.84 3.36
CA PHE A 195 -8.74 2.45 2.90
C PHE A 195 -10.18 2.04 2.55
N THR A 196 -10.48 2.00 1.26
CA THR A 196 -11.81 1.68 0.70
C THR A 196 -11.99 0.17 0.48
N GLY A 197 -10.96 -0.64 0.73
CA GLY A 197 -11.03 -2.10 0.58
C GLY A 197 -12.09 -2.78 1.43
N PHE A 198 -12.43 -2.23 2.61
CA PHE A 198 -13.52 -2.75 3.45
C PHE A 198 -14.89 -2.71 2.76
N GLU A 199 -15.13 -1.76 1.86
CA GLU A 199 -16.39 -1.63 1.13
C GLU A 199 -16.44 -2.55 -0.11
N THR A 200 -15.26 -2.87 -0.64
CA THR A 200 -15.12 -3.66 -1.87
C THR A 200 -15.05 -5.16 -1.57
N TYR A 201 -14.48 -5.50 -0.42
CA TYR A 201 -14.17 -6.87 -0.03
C TYR A 201 -14.55 -7.12 1.43
N ASP A 202 -15.67 -7.82 1.63
CA ASP A 202 -16.21 -8.17 2.95
C ASP A 202 -15.24 -8.98 3.82
N ALA A 203 -14.25 -9.62 3.19
CA ALA A 203 -13.25 -10.44 3.86
C ALA A 203 -12.11 -9.63 4.48
N PHE A 204 -12.03 -8.31 4.32
CA PHE A 204 -11.14 -7.47 5.13
C PHE A 204 -11.82 -7.09 6.45
N GLU A 205 -11.09 -7.27 7.55
CA GLU A 205 -11.56 -6.96 8.91
C GLU A 205 -10.68 -5.89 9.56
N THR A 206 -9.36 -6.03 9.41
CA THR A 206 -8.38 -5.11 9.96
C THR A 206 -7.25 -4.82 8.97
N VAL A 207 -6.72 -3.59 9.01
CA VAL A 207 -5.53 -3.21 8.27
C VAL A 207 -4.56 -2.49 9.19
N GLU A 208 -3.38 -3.06 9.40
CA GLU A 208 -2.30 -2.40 10.11
C GLU A 208 -1.61 -1.42 9.16
N ALA A 209 -1.86 -0.12 9.38
CA ALA A 209 -1.47 0.92 8.45
C ALA A 209 -0.36 1.79 9.04
N VAL A 210 0.68 2.06 8.25
CA VAL A 210 1.78 2.98 8.59
C VAL A 210 2.01 3.99 7.47
N TYR A 211 2.34 5.22 7.86
CA TYR A 211 2.77 6.29 6.98
C TYR A 211 4.18 6.73 7.37
N LEU A 212 5.04 6.90 6.37
CA LEU A 212 6.40 7.40 6.47
C LEU A 212 6.57 8.59 5.51
N GLY A 213 6.66 9.79 6.07
CA GLY A 213 6.89 11.04 5.34
C GLY A 213 8.37 11.33 5.11
N GLU A 214 8.66 12.09 4.05
CA GLU A 214 10.04 12.44 3.66
C GLU A 214 10.78 13.26 4.74
N ALA A 215 10.08 14.14 5.45
CA ALA A 215 10.67 14.99 6.50
C ALA A 215 10.70 14.29 7.87
N GLY A 216 10.43 12.98 7.91
CA GLY A 216 10.49 12.15 9.10
C GLY A 216 9.17 12.08 9.87
N GLU A 217 8.07 12.59 9.29
CA GLU A 217 6.73 12.38 9.81
C GLU A 217 6.40 10.89 9.81
N THR A 218 5.79 10.42 10.90
CA THR A 218 5.27 9.05 10.98
C THR A 218 3.87 9.07 11.55
N ALA A 219 3.02 8.20 11.02
CA ALA A 219 1.70 7.91 11.58
C ALA A 219 1.43 6.42 11.47
N SER A 220 0.64 5.88 12.39
CA SER A 220 0.23 4.48 12.36
C SER A 220 -1.15 4.33 12.96
N ALA A 221 -1.95 3.44 12.40
CA ALA A 221 -3.28 3.10 12.90
C ALA A 221 -3.64 1.66 12.55
N VAL A 222 -4.53 1.05 13.34
CA VAL A 222 -5.25 -0.15 12.91
C VAL A 222 -6.58 0.32 12.34
N LEU A 223 -6.76 0.15 11.04
CA LEU A 223 -7.98 0.54 10.34
C LEU A 223 -9.00 -0.59 10.44
N THR A 224 -10.26 -0.21 10.49
CA THR A 224 -11.42 -1.12 10.49
C THR A 224 -12.51 -0.54 9.58
N PRO A 225 -13.57 -1.30 9.23
CA PRO A 225 -14.71 -0.74 8.50
C PRO A 225 -15.34 0.49 9.17
N GLU A 226 -15.29 0.58 10.50
CA GLU A 226 -15.82 1.72 11.26
C GLU A 226 -14.84 2.90 11.36
N SER A 227 -13.54 2.65 11.14
CA SER A 227 -12.48 3.65 11.17
C SER A 227 -11.45 3.41 10.05
N PRO A 228 -11.82 3.62 8.78
CA PRO A 228 -11.00 3.24 7.62
C PRO A 228 -9.91 4.26 7.23
N PHE A 229 -9.67 5.28 8.04
CA PHE A 229 -8.83 6.42 7.68
C PHE A 229 -7.50 6.45 8.44
N LEU A 230 -6.39 6.54 7.71
CA LEU A 230 -5.06 6.82 8.23
C LEU A 230 -4.73 8.31 8.03
N PRO A 231 -4.72 9.14 9.09
CA PRO A 231 -4.28 10.53 8.96
C PRO A 231 -2.77 10.60 8.73
N PHE A 232 -2.34 11.45 7.80
CA PHE A 232 -0.93 11.83 7.69
C PHE A 232 -0.72 13.04 8.61
N GLY A 233 0.27 12.96 9.50
CA GLY A 233 0.48 13.96 10.55
C GLY A 233 0.52 15.39 10.00
N SER A 234 -0.12 16.31 10.73
CA SER A 234 -0.15 17.75 10.45
C SER A 234 1.09 18.49 10.97
#